data_AF-A0A954IFX3-F1
#
_entry.id   AF-A0A954IFX3-F1
#
_cell.length_a   1.000
_cell.length_b   1.000
_cell.length_c   1.000
_cell.angle_alpha   90.00
_cell.angle_beta   90.00
_cell.angle_gamma   90.00
#
_symmetry.space_group_name_H-M   'P 1'
#
loop_
_entity.id
_entity.type
_entity.pdbx_description
1 polymer ?
#
loop_
_entity_poly.entity_id
_entity_poly.type
_entity_poly.pdbx_seq_one_letter_code
_entity_poly.pdbx_strand_id
1 'polypeptide(L)'
;MALKHKEEYFTRWTHVENGQVLNRRLHRIEVQANDGRLYVITGDRLPDFIQTCTGAGHKGTHLAQILFNPGRHPSSLRLTDPAPWPSSRDVLMAVIGVMSFIFLRYALRLIGLA
;
A
#
# COMPACT_ATOMS: atom_id res chain seq x y z
N MET A 1 20.50 -7.63 -19.53
CA MET A 1 20.30 -9.07 -19.83
C MET A 1 20.31 -9.85 -18.52
N ALA A 2 19.58 -10.96 -18.40
CA ALA A 2 19.48 -11.75 -17.18
C ALA A 2 20.85 -12.07 -16.55
N LEU A 3 20.96 -12.00 -15.22
CA LEU A 3 22.17 -12.41 -14.52
C LEU A 3 22.21 -13.93 -14.41
N LYS A 4 23.42 -14.52 -14.49
CA LYS A 4 23.61 -15.97 -14.37
C LYS A 4 24.45 -16.27 -13.13
N HIS A 5 24.00 -17.20 -12.31
CA HIS A 5 24.79 -17.76 -11.22
C HIS A 5 24.78 -19.28 -11.31
N LYS A 6 25.96 -19.86 -11.54
CA LYS A 6 26.11 -21.27 -11.91
C LYS A 6 25.30 -21.56 -13.19
N GLU A 7 24.22 -22.32 -13.08
CA GLU A 7 23.34 -22.70 -14.18
C GLU A 7 22.01 -21.95 -14.21
N GLU A 8 21.70 -21.19 -13.15
CA GLU A 8 20.42 -20.52 -13.00
C GLU A 8 20.49 -19.06 -13.44
N TYR A 9 19.48 -18.65 -14.21
CA TYR A 9 19.23 -17.26 -14.52
C TYR A 9 18.40 -16.61 -13.43
N PHE A 10 18.74 -15.38 -13.08
CA PHE A 10 17.99 -14.58 -12.12
C PHE A 10 18.06 -13.09 -12.46
N THR A 11 17.04 -12.38 -11.99
CA THR A 11 17.04 -10.92 -11.90
C THR A 11 17.42 -10.51 -10.48
N ARG A 12 18.29 -9.51 -10.34
CA ARG A 12 18.48 -8.86 -9.04
C ARG A 12 17.32 -7.92 -8.77
N TRP A 13 16.54 -8.21 -7.73
CA TRP A 13 15.49 -7.32 -7.24
C TRP A 13 15.97 -6.57 -6.02
N THR A 14 15.87 -5.25 -6.08
CA THR A 14 16.16 -4.35 -4.96
C THR A 14 14.90 -3.56 -4.61
N HIS A 15 14.51 -3.64 -3.35
CA HIS A 15 13.43 -2.86 -2.78
C HIS A 15 13.99 -1.91 -1.74
N VAL A 16 13.70 -0.61 -1.90
CA VAL A 16 14.11 0.43 -0.96
C VAL A 16 12.87 1.04 -0.35
N GLU A 17 12.73 0.94 0.96
CA GLU A 17 11.62 1.49 1.72
C GLU A 17 12.09 1.95 3.11
N ASN A 18 11.78 3.18 3.49
CA ASN A 18 12.10 3.75 4.81
C ASN A 18 13.57 3.60 5.25
N GLY A 19 14.52 3.71 4.31
CA GLY A 19 15.95 3.53 4.58
C GLY A 19 16.39 2.07 4.73
N GLN A 20 15.46 1.12 4.67
CA GLN A 20 15.77 -0.29 4.56
C GLN A 20 15.94 -0.68 3.09
N VAL A 21 16.95 -1.52 2.84
CA VAL A 21 17.25 -2.05 1.51
C VAL A 21 17.13 -3.57 1.56
N LEU A 22 16.17 -4.11 0.81
CA LEU A 22 15.99 -5.54 0.62
C LEU A 22 16.53 -5.93 -0.75
N ASN A 23 17.47 -6.87 -0.77
CA ASN A 23 18.02 -7.44 -2.01
C ASN A 23 17.64 -8.92 -2.11
N ARG A 24 17.07 -9.32 -3.25
CA ARG A 24 16.64 -10.69 -3.52
C ARG A 24 16.98 -11.09 -4.96
N ARG A 25 17.02 -12.40 -5.22
CA ARG A 25 17.13 -12.98 -6.55
C ARG A 25 15.75 -13.48 -6.98
N LEU A 26 15.30 -13.07 -8.16
CA LEU A 26 14.04 -13.53 -8.76
C LEU A 26 14.36 -14.44 -9.94
N HIS A 27 13.80 -15.65 -9.94
CA HIS A 27 14.01 -16.63 -11.02
C HIS A 27 12.83 -16.71 -12.00
N ARG A 28 11.69 -16.11 -11.64
CA ARG A 28 10.46 -16.12 -12.41
C ARG A 28 9.68 -14.85 -12.10
N ILE A 29 9.20 -14.20 -13.15
CA ILE A 29 8.29 -13.05 -13.06
C ILE A 29 7.00 -13.44 -13.74
N GLU A 30 5.89 -13.29 -13.03
CA GLU A 30 4.56 -13.54 -13.57
C GLU A 30 3.81 -12.20 -13.66
N VAL A 31 3.29 -11.90 -14.84
CA VAL A 31 2.53 -10.68 -15.11
C VAL A 31 1.16 -11.10 -15.62
N GLN A 32 0.13 -10.85 -14.82
CA GLN A 32 -1.24 -11.01 -15.28
C GLN A 32 -1.66 -9.75 -16.04
N ALA A 33 -2.06 -9.91 -17.29
CA ALA A 33 -2.63 -8.83 -18.09
C ALA A 33 -4.10 -8.62 -17.78
N ASN A 34 -4.62 -7.46 -18.21
CA ASN A 34 -6.01 -7.05 -17.95
C ASN A 34 -7.06 -7.95 -18.61
N ASP A 35 -6.66 -8.73 -19.63
CA ASP A 35 -7.50 -9.74 -20.29
C ASP A 35 -7.48 -11.09 -19.55
N GLY A 36 -6.80 -11.17 -18.40
CA GLY A 36 -6.65 -12.36 -17.59
C GLY A 36 -5.51 -13.29 -18.03
N ARG A 37 -4.80 -12.99 -19.12
CA ARG A 37 -3.67 -13.80 -19.57
C ARG A 37 -2.49 -13.66 -18.63
N LEU A 38 -1.85 -14.78 -18.30
CA LEU A 38 -0.64 -14.82 -17.49
C LEU A 38 0.58 -14.89 -18.40
N TYR A 39 1.43 -13.87 -18.34
CA TYR A 39 2.73 -13.83 -18.98
C TYR A 39 3.80 -14.25 -17.99
N VAL A 40 4.62 -15.23 -18.37
CA VAL A 40 5.70 -15.73 -17.53
C VAL A 40 7.03 -15.38 -18.19
N ILE A 41 7.88 -14.67 -17.46
CA ILE A 41 9.25 -14.31 -17.88
C ILE A 41 10.22 -15.10 -17.02
N THR A 42 11.07 -15.90 -17.68
CA THR A 42 12.04 -16.80 -17.04
C THR A 42 13.30 -16.90 -17.90
N GLY A 43 14.39 -17.37 -17.31
CA GLY A 43 15.61 -17.69 -18.04
C GLY A 43 16.35 -16.45 -18.54
N ASP A 44 16.80 -16.53 -19.78
CA ASP A 44 17.54 -15.47 -20.49
C ASP A 44 16.72 -14.20 -20.76
N ARG A 45 15.39 -14.32 -20.77
CA ARG A 45 14.46 -13.19 -20.97
C ARG A 45 14.25 -12.34 -19.72
N LEU A 46 14.76 -12.78 -18.57
CA LEU A 46 14.71 -11.99 -17.36
C LEU A 46 15.53 -10.69 -17.52
N PRO A 47 15.09 -9.57 -16.93
CA PRO A 47 15.94 -8.39 -16.83
C PRO A 47 17.14 -8.66 -15.91
N ASP A 48 18.21 -7.90 -16.05
CA ASP A 48 19.34 -7.91 -15.12
C ASP A 48 18.92 -7.40 -13.74
N PHE A 49 18.13 -6.33 -13.72
CA PHE A 49 17.85 -5.56 -12.53
C PHE A 49 16.42 -5.01 -12.50
N ILE A 50 15.78 -5.13 -11.33
CA ILE A 50 14.52 -4.46 -11.01
C ILE A 50 14.72 -3.69 -9.71
N GLN A 51 14.40 -2.41 -9.74
CA GLN A 51 14.33 -1.56 -8.56
C GLN A 51 12.89 -1.15 -8.27
N THR A 52 12.50 -1.26 -7.01
CA THR A 52 11.19 -0.80 -6.53
C THR A 52 11.39 0.17 -5.38
N CYS A 53 10.63 1.27 -5.40
CA CYS A 53 10.58 2.28 -4.36
C CYS A 53 9.12 2.72 -4.24
N THR A 54 8.57 2.76 -3.03
CA THR A 54 7.19 3.18 -2.78
C THR A 54 7.01 4.69 -2.86
N GLY A 55 8.10 5.48 -2.78
CA GLY A 55 8.09 6.94 -2.89
C GLY A 55 7.36 7.67 -1.75
N ALA A 56 6.59 6.95 -0.94
CA ALA A 56 5.86 7.42 0.22
C ALA A 56 6.23 6.54 1.42
N GLY A 57 6.57 7.18 2.54
CA GLY A 57 6.93 6.48 3.77
C GLY A 57 5.69 5.89 4.42
N HIS A 58 5.63 4.56 4.51
CA HIS A 58 4.56 3.83 5.18
C HIS A 58 5.09 3.13 6.44
N LYS A 59 4.31 3.11 7.52
CA LYS A 59 4.70 2.48 8.79
C LYS A 59 4.22 1.03 8.84
N GLY A 60 5.13 0.06 8.74
CA GLY A 60 4.82 -1.37 8.93
C GLY A 60 5.44 -2.30 7.88
N THR A 61 5.00 -3.56 7.85
CA THR A 61 5.35 -4.54 6.80
C THR A 61 4.33 -4.44 5.68
N HIS A 62 4.73 -3.96 4.51
CA HIS A 62 3.84 -3.71 3.38
C HIS A 62 4.04 -4.73 2.25
N LEU A 63 2.96 -4.98 1.50
CA LEU A 63 3.01 -5.78 0.28
C LEU A 63 3.35 -4.84 -0.88
N ALA A 64 4.54 -4.98 -1.46
CA ALA A 64 4.93 -4.23 -2.65
C ALA A 64 4.30 -4.86 -3.89
N GLN A 65 3.31 -4.19 -4.49
CA GLN A 65 2.69 -4.61 -5.75
C GLN A 65 3.13 -3.68 -6.89
N ILE A 66 3.80 -4.24 -7.90
CA ILE A 66 4.14 -3.51 -9.12
C ILE A 66 2.96 -3.63 -10.09
N LEU A 67 2.28 -2.52 -10.34
CA LEU A 67 1.14 -2.47 -11.26
C LEU A 67 1.62 -1.99 -12.64
N PHE A 68 1.42 -2.81 -13.66
CA PHE A 68 1.70 -2.43 -15.05
C PHE A 68 0.45 -1.76 -15.64
N ASN A 69 0.62 -0.56 -16.22
CA ASN A 69 -0.43 0.26 -16.83
C ASN A 69 -1.48 0.86 -15.84
N PRO A 70 -1.11 1.90 -15.06
CA PRO A 70 -1.92 2.39 -13.93
C PRO A 70 -3.19 3.17 -14.30
N GLY A 71 -3.44 3.44 -15.58
CA GLY A 71 -4.55 4.30 -16.02
C GLY A 71 -5.96 3.69 -15.86
N ARG A 72 -6.09 2.40 -15.52
CA ARG A 72 -7.37 1.68 -15.43
C ARG A 72 -7.48 0.76 -14.21
N HIS A 73 -7.08 1.23 -13.03
CA HIS A 73 -7.34 0.44 -11.82
C HIS A 73 -8.82 0.52 -11.41
N PRO A 74 -9.53 -0.61 -11.28
CA PRO A 74 -10.76 -0.62 -10.49
C PRO A 74 -10.38 -0.23 -9.06
N SER A 75 -11.12 0.71 -8.49
CA SER A 75 -10.89 1.27 -7.15
C SER A 75 -10.87 0.22 -6.03
N SER A 76 -11.26 -1.03 -6.34
CA SER A 76 -11.32 -2.19 -5.45
C SER A 76 -9.97 -2.82 -5.12
N LEU A 77 -8.90 -2.56 -5.88
CA LEU A 77 -7.54 -3.08 -5.60
C LEU A 77 -6.68 -2.11 -4.80
N ARG A 78 -7.23 -0.96 -4.38
CA ARG A 78 -6.64 -0.21 -3.29
C ARG A 78 -6.79 -1.07 -2.04
N LEU A 79 -5.73 -1.82 -1.68
CA LEU A 79 -5.40 -2.04 -0.28
C LEU A 79 -5.64 -0.69 0.38
N THR A 80 -6.75 -0.59 1.09
CA THR A 80 -7.29 0.68 1.50
C THR A 80 -6.30 1.20 2.51
N ASP A 81 -5.37 2.04 2.07
CA ASP A 81 -4.50 2.76 2.97
C ASP A 81 -5.44 3.39 3.99
N PRO A 82 -5.27 3.06 5.29
CA PRO A 82 -6.16 3.61 6.31
C PRO A 82 -6.12 5.12 6.14
N ALA A 83 -7.30 5.70 5.89
CA ALA A 83 -7.41 7.12 5.57
C ALA A 83 -6.55 7.92 6.56
N PRO A 84 -5.69 8.84 6.07
CA PRO A 84 -4.74 9.53 6.93
C PRO A 84 -5.50 10.18 8.08
N TRP A 85 -5.07 9.90 9.31
CA TRP A 85 -5.67 10.48 10.50
C TRP A 85 -5.23 11.95 10.62
N PRO A 86 -6.13 12.90 10.92
CA PRO A 86 -7.56 12.70 11.18
C PRO A 86 -8.40 12.60 9.90
N SER A 87 -9.28 11.59 9.83
CA SER A 87 -10.26 11.49 8.74
C SER A 87 -11.46 12.42 8.97
N SER A 88 -12.22 12.72 7.92
CA SER A 88 -13.46 13.52 8.03
C SER A 88 -14.48 12.90 8.99
N ARG A 89 -14.51 11.56 9.08
CA ARG A 89 -15.30 10.82 10.07
C ARG A 89 -14.84 11.13 11.49
N ASP A 90 -13.53 11.17 11.74
CA ASP A 90 -12.99 11.42 13.08
C ASP A 90 -13.28 12.85 13.54
N VAL A 91 -13.17 13.82 12.63
CA VAL A 91 -13.57 15.21 12.87
C VAL A 91 -15.08 15.30 13.18
N LEU A 92 -15.92 14.62 12.40
CA LEU A 92 -17.36 14.59 12.64
C LEU A 92 -17.70 14.01 14.03
N MET A 93 -17.07 12.89 14.40
CA MET A 93 -17.29 12.26 15.71
C MET A 93 -16.82 13.15 16.86
N ALA A 94 -15.70 13.88 16.69
CA ALA A 94 -15.24 14.85 17.67
C ALA A 94 -16.25 15.99 17.87
N VAL A 95 -16.81 16.53 16.77
CA VAL A 95 -17.85 17.57 16.83
C VAL A 95 -19.11 17.05 17.51
N ILE A 96 -19.58 15.85 17.16
CA ILE A 96 -20.75 15.22 17.80
C ILE A 96 -20.53 15.04 19.30
N GLY A 97 -19.34 14.58 19.70
CA GLY A 97 -18.99 14.39 21.11
C GLY A 97 -19.04 15.70 21.91
N VAL A 98 -18.47 16.79 21.37
CA VAL A 98 -18.52 18.11 21.99
C VAL A 98 -19.95 18.63 22.10
N MET A 99 -20.74 18.52 21.02
CA MET A 99 -22.13 18.97 21.01
C MET A 99 -22.99 18.20 22.02
N SER A 100 -22.80 16.88 22.10
CA SER A 100 -23.51 16.01 23.04
C SER A 100 -23.19 16.37 24.49
N PHE A 101 -21.93 16.68 24.79
CA PHE A 101 -21.52 17.11 26.13
C PHE A 101 -22.11 18.47 26.53
N ILE A 102 -22.12 19.45 25.60
CA ILE A 102 -22.76 20.75 25.84
C ILE A 102 -24.25 20.58 26.09
N PHE A 103 -24.93 19.76 25.28
CA PHE A 103 -26.36 19.50 25.42
C PHE A 103 -26.68 18.83 26.78
N LEU A 104 -25.91 17.81 27.16
CA LEU A 104 -26.07 17.14 28.46
C LEU A 104 -25.89 18.12 29.63
N ARG A 105 -24.87 18.99 29.56
CA ARG A 105 -24.63 20.02 30.60
C ARG A 105 -25.78 21.02 30.67
N TYR A 106 -26.35 21.40 29.53
CA TYR A 106 -27.52 22.28 29.49
C TYR A 106 -28.75 21.60 30.09
N ALA A 107 -29.02 20.34 29.74
CA ALA A 107 -30.13 19.56 30.29
C ALA A 107 -30.02 19.39 31.82
N LEU A 108 -28.82 19.07 32.34
CA LEU A 108 -28.57 18.94 33.78
C LEU A 108 -28.81 20.26 34.54
N ARG A 109 -28.42 21.40 33.96
CA ARG A 109 -28.74 22.73 34.52
C ARG A 109 -30.23 23.01 34.53
N LEU A 110 -30.95 22.58 33.49
CA LEU A 110 -32.39 22.80 33.35
C LEU A 110 -33.20 21.98 34.37
N ILE A 111 -32.69 20.80 34.75
CA ILE A 111 -33.28 19.91 35.77
C ILE A 111 -32.85 20.31 37.21
N GLY A 112 -31.98 21.31 37.36
CA GLY A 112 -31.53 21.81 38.66
C GLY A 112 -30.52 20.89 39.37
N LEU A 113 -29.85 20.02 38.61
CA LEU A 113 -28.95 18.98 39.15
C LEU A 113 -27.47 19.39 39.15
N ALA A 114 -27.14 20.66 38.87
CA ALA A 114 -25.78 21.20 38.85
C ALA A 114 -25.73 22.70 39.15
#